data_AF-A8PE10-F1
#
_entry.id   AF-A8PE10-F1
#
_cell.length_a   1.000
_cell.length_b   1.000
_cell.length_c   1.000
_cell.angle_alpha   90.00
_cell.angle_beta   90.00
_cell.angle_gamma   90.00
#
_symmetry.space_group_name_H-M   'P 1'
#
loop_
_entity.id
_entity.type
_entity.pdbx_description
1 polymer ?
#
loop_
_entity_poly.entity_id
_entity_poly.type
_entity_poly.pdbx_seq_one_letter_code
_entity_poly.pdbx_strand_id
1 'polypeptide(L)'
;MLSGETPRTLRVGVIVSAVVNRINSGFVNVRLDSGIEATINAQYIADKPDNPNKLVKKGQTVTGVIIDCRIEEDNKETLFVELSTRNREHDKDKDALERKKRQQTDRSRRVIKHPNFHNFNYAQAEAYLEKQQRGDVVIRPSSRGNDHLAVTWKVDTGLYQHIDVVEKNPDPTGQTAGG
;
A
#
# COMPACT_ATOMS: atom_id res chain seq x y z
N MET A 1 -14.91 -23.29 1.56
CA MET A 1 -14.96 -22.04 0.79
C MET A 1 -14.54 -22.32 -0.65
N LEU A 2 -15.44 -22.14 -1.62
CA LEU A 2 -15.19 -22.46 -3.04
C LEU A 2 -14.49 -21.34 -3.84
N SER A 3 -14.32 -20.13 -3.28
CA SER A 3 -13.78 -18.98 -4.01
C SER A 3 -12.25 -18.82 -3.93
N GLY A 4 -11.54 -19.63 -3.14
CA GLY A 4 -10.08 -19.54 -2.98
C GLY A 4 -9.57 -18.21 -2.41
N GLU A 5 -10.46 -17.33 -1.95
CA GLU A 5 -10.09 -16.01 -1.46
C GLU A 5 -9.48 -16.06 -0.07
N THR A 6 -8.49 -15.20 0.15
CA THR A 6 -7.84 -15.05 1.44
C THR A 6 -8.29 -13.75 2.11
N PRO A 7 -8.17 -13.63 3.45
CA PRO A 7 -8.41 -12.35 4.15
C PRO A 7 -7.52 -11.19 3.68
N ARG A 8 -6.49 -11.47 2.85
CA ARG A 8 -5.68 -10.44 2.19
C ARG A 8 -6.33 -9.89 0.93
N THR A 9 -7.08 -10.71 0.19
CA THR A 9 -7.71 -10.33 -1.09
C THR A 9 -9.12 -9.80 -0.90
N LEU A 10 -9.85 -10.32 0.10
CA LEU A 10 -11.19 -9.86 0.45
C LEU A 10 -11.17 -9.13 1.81
N ARG A 11 -10.91 -7.82 1.77
CA ARG A 11 -10.93 -6.94 2.96
C ARG A 11 -11.39 -5.54 2.60
N VAL A 12 -11.90 -4.83 3.59
CA VAL A 12 -12.31 -3.42 3.46
C VAL A 12 -11.13 -2.60 2.90
N GLY A 13 -11.42 -1.78 1.89
CA GLY A 13 -10.47 -0.92 1.19
C GLY A 13 -9.83 -1.53 -0.05
N VAL A 14 -10.11 -2.80 -0.40
CA VAL A 14 -9.65 -3.39 -1.67
C VAL A 14 -10.56 -2.95 -2.82
N ILE A 15 -9.95 -2.61 -3.95
CA ILE A 15 -10.65 -2.31 -5.21
C ILE A 15 -10.92 -3.64 -5.92
N VAL A 16 -12.17 -3.87 -6.26
CA VAL A 16 -12.62 -5.08 -6.96
C VAL A 16 -13.54 -4.72 -8.11
N SER A 17 -13.54 -5.55 -9.14
CA SER A 17 -14.51 -5.53 -10.23
C SER A 17 -15.67 -6.47 -9.93
N ALA A 18 -16.88 -6.01 -10.26
CA ALA A 18 -18.10 -6.75 -10.03
C ALA A 18 -19.08 -6.57 -11.20
N VAL A 19 -19.83 -7.61 -11.51
CA VAL A 19 -20.86 -7.58 -12.56
C VAL A 19 -22.25 -7.42 -11.93
N VAL A 20 -23.04 -6.49 -12.44
CA VAL A 20 -24.40 -6.23 -11.96
C VAL A 20 -25.33 -7.39 -12.31
N ASN A 21 -25.84 -8.08 -11.29
CA ASN A 21 -26.75 -9.21 -11.46
C ASN A 21 -28.22 -8.77 -11.38
N ARG A 22 -28.58 -7.98 -10.36
CA ARG A 22 -29.96 -7.51 -10.14
C ARG A 22 -29.97 -6.09 -9.59
N ILE A 23 -30.88 -5.26 -10.09
CA ILE A 23 -31.06 -3.87 -9.68
C ILE A 23 -32.40 -3.77 -8.92
N ASN A 24 -32.35 -3.33 -7.66
CA ASN A 24 -33.53 -2.96 -6.88
C ASN A 24 -33.58 -1.43 -6.70
N SER A 25 -34.67 -0.89 -6.17
CA SER A 25 -34.86 0.55 -5.97
C SER A 25 -33.88 1.17 -4.96
N GLY A 26 -33.43 0.42 -3.95
CA GLY A 26 -32.51 0.91 -2.90
C GLY A 26 -31.10 0.34 -2.93
N PHE A 27 -30.87 -0.77 -3.63
CA PHE A 27 -29.57 -1.45 -3.69
C PHE A 27 -29.42 -2.28 -4.96
N VAL A 28 -28.19 -2.53 -5.35
CA VAL A 28 -27.83 -3.32 -6.53
C VAL A 28 -27.05 -4.54 -6.07
N ASN A 29 -27.49 -5.72 -6.50
CA ASN A 29 -26.78 -6.96 -6.27
C ASN A 29 -25.78 -7.14 -7.40
N VAL A 30 -24.52 -7.31 -7.02
CA VAL A 30 -23.41 -7.53 -7.92
C VAL A 30 -22.71 -8.82 -7.55
N ARG A 31 -22.02 -9.41 -8.52
CA ARG A 31 -21.18 -10.58 -8.29
C ARG A 31 -19.74 -10.21 -8.60
N LEU A 32 -18.84 -10.41 -7.65
CA LEU A 32 -17.41 -10.21 -7.84
C LEU A 32 -16.86 -11.23 -8.83
N ASP A 33 -15.69 -10.96 -9.42
CA ASP A 33 -15.01 -11.92 -10.30
C ASP A 33 -14.64 -13.23 -9.59
N SER A 34 -14.50 -13.20 -8.26
CA SER A 34 -14.30 -14.39 -7.42
C SER A 34 -15.56 -15.24 -7.21
N GLY A 35 -16.70 -14.80 -7.74
CA GLY A 35 -17.99 -15.48 -7.59
C GLY A 35 -18.75 -15.13 -6.31
N ILE A 36 -18.20 -14.28 -5.44
CA ILE A 36 -18.88 -13.81 -4.24
C ILE A 36 -19.98 -12.82 -4.60
N GLU A 37 -21.14 -12.99 -3.97
CA GLU A 37 -22.26 -12.06 -4.08
C GLU A 37 -22.05 -10.87 -3.15
N ALA A 38 -22.33 -9.69 -3.66
CA ALA A 38 -22.15 -8.46 -2.92
C ALA A 38 -23.24 -7.46 -3.26
N THR A 39 -23.40 -6.44 -2.42
CA THR A 39 -24.43 -5.42 -2.57
C THR A 39 -23.83 -4.04 -2.64
N ILE A 40 -24.47 -3.17 -3.43
CA ILE A 40 -24.08 -1.76 -3.57
C ILE A 40 -25.32 -0.95 -3.25
N ASN A 41 -25.30 -0.23 -2.13
CA ASN A 41 -26.40 0.66 -1.80
C ASN A 41 -26.51 1.76 -2.87
N ALA A 42 -27.72 2.16 -3.24
CA ALA A 42 -27.95 3.21 -4.25
C ALA A 42 -27.22 4.51 -3.90
N GLN A 43 -27.07 4.82 -2.61
CA GLN A 43 -26.29 5.97 -2.18
C GLN A 43 -24.82 5.85 -2.58
N TYR A 44 -24.23 4.65 -2.60
CA TYR A 44 -22.82 4.44 -2.91
C TYR A 44 -22.54 4.20 -4.40
N ILE A 45 -23.54 4.34 -5.28
CA ILE A 45 -23.37 4.20 -6.73
C ILE A 45 -22.83 5.49 -7.36
N ALA A 46 -23.41 6.64 -6.99
CA ALA A 46 -23.10 7.95 -7.55
C ALA A 46 -23.14 9.05 -6.46
N ASP A 47 -22.55 10.21 -6.75
CA ASP A 47 -22.52 11.35 -5.82
C ASP A 47 -23.89 12.02 -5.65
N LYS A 48 -24.74 11.92 -6.67
CA LYS A 48 -26.13 12.37 -6.62
C LYS A 48 -27.04 11.14 -6.49
N PRO A 49 -27.97 11.13 -5.53
CA PRO A 49 -28.96 10.06 -5.44
C PRO A 49 -29.89 10.15 -6.65
N ASP A 50 -29.72 9.23 -7.60
CA ASP A 50 -30.63 9.01 -8.72
C ASP A 50 -31.05 7.53 -8.73
N ASN A 51 -32.07 7.20 -9.51
CA ASN A 51 -32.56 5.84 -9.62
C ASN A 51 -31.45 4.91 -10.14
N PRO A 52 -31.18 3.78 -9.45
CA PRO A 52 -30.08 2.88 -9.82
C PRO A 52 -30.28 2.26 -11.22
N ASN A 53 -31.52 2.18 -11.70
CA ASN A 53 -31.84 1.71 -13.06
C ASN A 53 -31.34 2.63 -14.18
N LYS A 54 -31.07 3.91 -13.88
CA LYS A 54 -30.45 4.85 -14.82
C LYS A 54 -28.92 4.85 -14.74
N LEU A 55 -28.38 4.59 -13.55
CA LEU A 55 -26.95 4.67 -13.27
C LEU A 55 -26.19 3.42 -13.73
N VAL A 56 -26.79 2.25 -13.58
CA VAL A 56 -26.18 0.97 -13.93
C VAL A 56 -27.15 0.08 -14.69
N LYS A 57 -26.62 -0.74 -15.61
CA LYS A 57 -27.39 -1.72 -16.38
C LYS A 57 -27.10 -3.14 -15.89
N LYS A 58 -28.09 -4.02 -16.00
CA LYS A 58 -27.88 -5.46 -15.74
C LYS A 58 -26.81 -6.00 -16.68
N GLY A 59 -25.82 -6.71 -16.14
CA GLY A 59 -24.66 -7.22 -16.88
C GLY A 59 -23.51 -6.22 -17.05
N GLN A 60 -23.65 -4.97 -16.59
CA GLN A 60 -22.56 -4.01 -16.61
C GLN A 60 -21.50 -4.38 -15.57
N THR A 61 -20.22 -4.32 -15.97
CA THR A 61 -19.09 -4.42 -15.04
C THR A 61 -18.86 -3.05 -14.39
N VAL A 62 -18.82 -3.04 -13.07
CA VAL A 62 -18.54 -1.87 -12.25
C VAL A 62 -17.32 -2.12 -11.37
N THR A 63 -16.51 -1.10 -11.18
CA THR A 63 -15.37 -1.14 -10.25
C THR A 63 -15.76 -0.43 -8.97
N GLY A 64 -15.51 -1.04 -7.82
CA GLY A 64 -15.86 -0.49 -6.53
C GLY A 64 -14.87 -0.86 -5.44
N VAL A 65 -14.91 -0.14 -4.33
CA VAL A 65 -14.12 -0.44 -3.13
C VAL A 65 -15.01 -1.17 -2.14
N ILE A 66 -14.51 -2.27 -1.55
CA ILE A 66 -15.19 -2.96 -0.45
C ILE A 66 -15.22 -2.03 0.77
N ILE A 67 -16.41 -1.68 1.24
CA ILE A 67 -16.60 -0.81 2.42
C ILE A 67 -16.95 -1.59 3.67
N ASP A 68 -17.63 -2.73 3.52
CA ASP A 68 -17.94 -3.64 4.61
C ASP A 68 -17.84 -5.09 4.13
N CYS A 69 -17.38 -5.96 5.02
CA CYS A 69 -17.26 -7.38 4.77
C CYS A 69 -17.45 -8.11 6.10
N ARG A 70 -18.60 -8.75 6.27
CA ARG A 70 -18.96 -9.48 7.48
C ARG A 70 -19.52 -10.84 7.14
N ILE A 71 -19.26 -11.81 8.02
CA ILE A 71 -19.86 -13.14 7.94
C ILE A 71 -21.14 -13.08 8.77
N GLU A 72 -22.25 -13.53 8.20
CA GLU A 72 -23.53 -13.54 8.92
C GLU A 72 -23.47 -14.57 10.05
N GLU A 73 -23.78 -14.16 11.29
CA GLU A 73 -23.63 -15.02 12.48
C GLU A 73 -24.63 -16.19 12.48
N ASP A 74 -25.78 -16.00 11.83
CA ASP A 74 -26.87 -16.99 11.74
C ASP A 74 -26.57 -18.08 10.69
N ASN A 75 -25.87 -17.72 9.61
CA ASN A 75 -25.50 -18.64 8.54
C ASN A 75 -24.04 -18.42 8.13
N LYS A 76 -23.13 -19.18 8.75
CA LYS A 76 -21.66 -19.10 8.61
C LYS A 76 -21.13 -19.32 7.18
N GLU A 77 -22.00 -19.64 6.23
CA GLU A 77 -21.67 -19.82 4.81
C GLU A 77 -22.02 -18.59 3.96
N THR A 78 -22.71 -17.60 4.52
CA THR A 78 -23.14 -16.39 3.82
C THR A 78 -22.24 -15.23 4.18
N LEU A 79 -21.52 -14.72 3.18
CA LEU A 79 -20.67 -13.54 3.29
C LEU A 79 -21.46 -12.32 2.83
N PHE A 80 -21.63 -11.35 3.72
CA PHE A 80 -22.19 -10.05 3.38
C PHE A 80 -21.05 -9.11 2.99
N VAL A 81 -21.00 -8.75 1.72
CA VAL A 81 -20.04 -7.79 1.18
C VAL A 81 -20.79 -6.56 0.65
N GLU A 82 -20.38 -5.38 1.09
CA GLU A 82 -20.91 -4.11 0.59
C GLU A 82 -19.82 -3.33 -0.15
N LEU A 83 -20.14 -2.83 -1.35
CA LEU A 83 -19.23 -2.02 -2.15
C LEU A 83 -19.72 -0.59 -2.31
N SER A 84 -18.76 0.28 -2.63
CA SER A 84 -18.99 1.63 -3.10
C SER A 84 -18.33 1.84 -4.47
N THR A 85 -19.12 2.22 -5.48
CA THR A 85 -18.62 2.61 -6.81
C THR A 85 -18.48 4.11 -6.97
N ARG A 86 -18.80 4.91 -5.93
CA ARG A 86 -18.50 6.34 -5.95
C ARG A 86 -17.04 6.53 -6.31
N ASN A 87 -16.80 7.41 -7.27
CA ASN A 87 -15.48 7.91 -7.60
C ASN A 87 -15.02 8.79 -6.42
N ARG A 88 -14.68 8.17 -5.30
CA ARG A 88 -13.81 8.80 -4.31
C ARG A 88 -12.53 9.05 -5.08
N GLU A 89 -12.36 10.28 -5.55
CA GLU A 89 -11.13 10.77 -6.16
C GLU A 89 -9.96 10.22 -5.34
N HIS A 90 -9.32 9.20 -5.91
CA HIS A 90 -8.51 8.22 -5.19
C HIS A 90 -7.10 8.78 -4.91
N ASP A 91 -7.05 10.08 -4.65
CA ASP A 91 -5.87 10.93 -4.51
C ASP A 91 -5.68 11.38 -3.05
N LYS A 92 -6.77 11.65 -2.32
CA LYS A 92 -6.67 12.17 -0.95
C LYS A 92 -6.24 11.12 0.08
N ASP A 93 -6.63 9.86 -0.09
CA ASP A 93 -6.26 8.79 0.84
C ASP A 93 -4.87 8.21 0.56
N LYS A 94 -4.42 8.20 -0.70
CA LYS A 94 -3.04 7.81 -1.05
C LYS A 94 -2.05 8.82 -0.50
N ASP A 95 -2.29 10.13 -0.66
CA ASP A 95 -1.40 11.16 -0.11
C ASP A 95 -1.43 11.17 1.43
N ALA A 96 -2.58 10.91 2.08
CA ALA A 96 -2.64 10.82 3.53
C ALA A 96 -1.95 9.57 4.09
N LEU A 97 -2.11 8.39 3.47
CA LEU A 97 -1.38 7.19 3.86
C LEU A 97 0.11 7.30 3.53
N GLU A 98 0.49 7.85 2.38
CA GLU A 98 1.88 8.12 2.05
C GLU A 98 2.50 9.14 2.98
N ARG A 99 1.80 10.23 3.33
CA ARG A 99 2.26 11.19 4.34
C ARG A 99 2.40 10.54 5.70
N LYS A 100 1.45 9.71 6.14
CA LYS A 100 1.60 8.96 7.41
C LYS A 100 2.76 7.97 7.35
N LYS A 101 2.94 7.25 6.24
CA LYS A 101 4.05 6.32 6.03
C LYS A 101 5.39 7.05 5.99
N ARG A 102 5.46 8.21 5.31
CA ARG A 102 6.61 9.12 5.27
C ARG A 102 6.90 9.70 6.65
N GLN A 103 5.89 10.16 7.39
CA GLN A 103 6.03 10.69 8.76
C GLN A 103 6.45 9.61 9.76
N GLN A 104 5.99 8.37 9.59
CA GLN A 104 6.40 7.24 10.41
C GLN A 104 7.83 6.79 10.08
N THR A 105 8.23 6.82 8.80
CA THR A 105 9.64 6.64 8.43
C THR A 105 10.51 7.80 8.90
N ASP A 106 10.00 9.03 8.93
CA ASP A 106 10.76 10.21 9.36
C ASP A 106 11.01 10.24 10.87
N ARG A 107 10.01 9.84 11.69
CA ARG A 107 10.16 9.74 13.15
C ARG A 107 11.11 8.63 13.61
N SER A 108 11.33 7.62 12.78
CA SER A 108 12.29 6.53 13.06
C SER A 108 13.71 6.83 12.55
N ARG A 109 13.95 8.00 11.94
CA ARG A 109 15.29 8.39 11.46
C ARG A 109 16.17 8.82 12.63
N ARG A 110 17.20 8.01 12.89
CA ARG A 110 18.26 8.33 13.86
C ARG A 110 19.27 9.28 13.20
N VAL A 111 19.78 10.25 13.95
CA VAL A 111 20.80 11.20 13.46
C VAL A 111 22.16 10.51 13.53
N ILE A 112 22.74 10.16 12.38
CA ILE A 112 24.08 9.55 12.30
C ILE A 112 25.06 10.60 11.79
N LYS A 113 26.04 10.95 12.62
CA LYS A 113 27.10 11.92 12.29
C LYS A 113 28.26 11.20 11.61
N HIS A 114 28.20 11.05 10.28
CA HIS A 114 29.31 10.47 9.52
C HIS A 114 29.41 11.16 8.14
N PRO A 115 30.63 11.49 7.66
CA PRO A 115 30.83 12.27 6.42
C PRO A 115 30.22 11.61 5.18
N ASN A 116 30.29 10.27 5.10
CA ASN A 116 29.70 9.51 3.99
C ASN A 116 28.25 9.07 4.25
N PHE A 117 27.64 9.47 5.38
CA PHE A 117 26.27 9.08 5.69
C PHE A 117 25.28 10.00 4.99
N HIS A 118 24.41 9.39 4.19
CA HIS A 118 23.37 10.05 3.44
C HIS A 118 22.05 9.32 3.62
N ASN A 119 20.96 10.06 3.75
CA ASN A 119 19.60 9.51 3.84
C ASN A 119 19.06 9.09 2.47
N PHE A 120 19.80 8.23 1.76
CA PHE A 120 19.44 7.71 0.45
C PHE A 120 18.78 6.35 0.55
N ASN A 121 17.87 6.06 -0.38
CA ASN A 121 17.50 4.68 -0.70
C ASN A 121 18.57 4.04 -1.63
N TYR A 122 18.38 2.76 -1.98
CA TYR A 122 19.29 2.02 -2.86
C TYR A 122 19.56 2.76 -4.18
N ALA A 123 18.50 3.16 -4.90
CA ALA A 123 18.62 3.79 -6.22
C ALA A 123 19.26 5.19 -6.14
N GLN A 124 18.94 5.95 -5.09
CA GLN A 124 19.56 7.26 -4.86
C GLN A 124 21.05 7.14 -4.55
N ALA A 125 21.48 6.08 -3.85
CA ALA A 125 22.90 5.84 -3.58
C ALA A 125 23.68 5.47 -4.86
N GLU A 126 23.11 4.63 -5.73
CA GLU A 126 23.72 4.32 -7.03
C GLU A 126 23.83 5.57 -7.92
N ALA A 127 22.74 6.35 -8.04
CA ALA A 127 22.73 7.57 -8.84
C ALA A 127 23.72 8.63 -8.30
N TYR A 128 23.92 8.68 -6.98
CA TYR A 128 24.94 9.53 -6.38
C TYR A 128 26.34 9.02 -6.73
N LEU A 129 26.61 7.72 -6.55
CA LEU A 129 27.91 7.12 -6.84
C LEU A 129 28.25 7.08 -8.33
N GLU A 130 27.27 7.16 -9.22
CA GLU A 130 27.47 7.19 -10.68
C GLU A 130 28.44 8.28 -11.10
N LYS A 131 28.31 9.47 -10.52
CA LYS A 131 29.17 10.64 -10.81
C LYS A 131 30.47 10.66 -10.01
N GLN A 132 30.66 9.69 -9.12
CA GLN A 132 31.80 9.62 -8.20
C GLN A 132 32.90 8.67 -8.71
N GLN A 133 34.05 8.64 -8.04
CA GLN A 133 35.16 7.79 -8.45
C GLN A 133 34.94 6.34 -8.02
N ARG A 134 35.64 5.42 -8.70
CA ARG A 134 35.68 4.02 -8.29
C ARG A 134 36.23 3.92 -6.86
N GLY A 135 35.55 3.14 -6.02
CA GLY A 135 35.89 2.98 -4.60
C GLY A 135 35.17 3.97 -3.67
N ASP A 136 34.48 4.99 -4.19
CA ASP A 136 33.66 5.86 -3.35
C ASP A 136 32.51 5.10 -2.69
N VAL A 137 32.16 5.54 -1.49
CA VAL A 137 31.24 4.85 -0.60
C VAL A 137 30.19 5.80 -0.03
N VAL A 138 28.96 5.30 0.06
CA VAL A 138 27.85 5.96 0.75
C VAL A 138 27.32 5.01 1.82
N ILE A 139 27.21 5.53 3.04
CA ILE A 139 26.51 4.85 4.14
C ILE A 139 25.09 5.38 4.17
N ARG A 140 24.10 4.49 4.25
CA ARG A 140 22.68 4.86 4.28
C ARG A 140 21.89 3.98 5.25
N PRO A 141 20.70 4.43 5.70
CA PRO A 141 19.78 3.55 6.41
C PRO A 141 19.45 2.30 5.58
N SER A 142 19.40 1.13 6.23
CA SER A 142 18.93 -0.09 5.60
C SER A 142 17.41 -0.22 5.73
N SER A 143 16.76 -0.81 4.73
CA SER A 143 15.34 -1.16 4.81
C SER A 143 15.09 -2.43 5.63
N ARG A 144 16.14 -3.11 6.10
CA ARG A 144 16.04 -4.36 6.85
C ARG A 144 15.65 -4.18 8.31
N GLY A 145 15.87 -3.01 8.87
CA GLY A 145 15.54 -2.75 10.28
C GLY A 145 16.20 -1.47 10.75
N ASN A 146 15.76 -1.00 11.92
CA ASN A 146 16.33 0.19 12.52
C ASN A 146 17.82 -0.03 12.79
N ASP A 147 18.23 -1.19 13.29
CA ASP A 147 19.59 -1.63 13.65
C ASP A 147 20.48 -2.02 12.45
N HIS A 148 20.04 -1.77 11.22
CA HIS A 148 20.79 -2.07 10.02
C HIS A 148 21.18 -0.79 9.26
N LEU A 149 22.45 -0.72 8.86
CA LEU A 149 22.96 0.22 7.88
C LEU A 149 23.30 -0.52 6.59
N ALA A 150 23.25 0.19 5.47
CA ALA A 150 23.73 -0.32 4.20
C ALA A 150 24.88 0.53 3.71
N VAL A 151 25.99 -0.11 3.40
CA VAL A 151 27.17 0.50 2.79
C VAL A 151 27.13 0.20 1.32
N THR A 152 26.91 1.24 0.52
CA THR A 152 26.95 1.15 -0.94
C THR A 152 28.30 1.63 -1.44
N TRP A 153 29.03 0.75 -2.13
CA TRP A 153 30.35 0.99 -2.69
C TRP A 153 30.25 1.02 -4.22
N LYS A 154 31.06 1.83 -4.90
CA LYS A 154 31.22 1.77 -6.36
C LYS A 154 32.37 0.82 -6.73
N VAL A 155 32.05 -0.37 -7.25
CA VAL A 155 33.07 -1.36 -7.69
C VAL A 155 33.71 -0.90 -8.98
N ASP A 156 32.89 -0.48 -9.94
CA ASP A 156 33.28 -0.02 -11.26
C ASP A 156 32.11 0.76 -11.91
N THR A 157 32.24 1.15 -13.17
CA THR A 157 31.20 1.88 -13.91
C THR A 157 29.95 1.02 -14.07
N GLY A 158 28.83 1.46 -13.50
CA GLY A 158 27.57 0.71 -13.51
C GLY A 158 27.57 -0.53 -12.62
N LEU A 159 28.59 -0.73 -11.77
CA LEU A 159 28.69 -1.85 -10.85
C LEU A 159 28.82 -1.35 -9.40
N TYR A 160 27.75 -1.55 -8.62
CA TYR A 160 27.66 -1.14 -7.22
C TYR A 160 27.49 -2.35 -6.32
N GLN A 161 28.13 -2.31 -5.15
CA GLN A 161 27.98 -3.35 -4.14
C GLN A 161 27.26 -2.78 -2.93
N HIS A 162 26.29 -3.52 -2.39
CA HIS A 162 25.50 -3.10 -1.24
C HIS A 162 25.71 -4.11 -0.12
N ILE A 163 26.44 -3.67 0.90
CA ILE A 163 26.80 -4.48 2.05
C ILE A 163 25.87 -4.11 3.18
N ASP A 164 25.19 -5.10 3.74
CA ASP A 164 24.35 -4.92 4.92
C ASP A 164 25.22 -4.99 6.18
N VAL A 165 25.06 -4.03 7.07
CA VAL A 165 25.85 -3.86 8.30
C VAL A 165 24.89 -3.84 9.48
N VAL A 166 25.07 -4.77 10.40
CA VAL A 166 24.27 -4.86 11.63
C VAL A 166 24.96 -4.08 12.75
N GLU A 167 24.27 -3.11 13.33
CA GLU A 167 24.75 -2.35 14.48
C GLU A 167 24.50 -3.15 15.77
N LYS A 168 25.56 -3.69 16.40
CA LYS A 168 25.43 -4.50 17.62
C LYS A 168 25.01 -3.74 18.88
N ASN A 169 25.12 -2.40 18.89
CA ASN A 169 24.62 -1.55 19.98
C ASN A 169 24.15 -0.19 19.42
N PRO A 170 22.94 -0.13 18.85
CA PRO A 170 22.41 1.08 18.24
C PRO A 170 22.10 2.13 19.31
N ASP A 171 22.95 3.15 19.46
CA ASP A 171 22.61 4.29 20.30
C ASP A 171 21.39 5.03 19.70
N PRO A 172 20.28 5.18 20.43
CA PRO A 172 19.07 5.82 19.92
C PRO A 172 19.21 7.34 19.76
N THR A 173 20.24 7.95 20.35
CA THR A 173 20.48 9.40 20.34
C THR A 173 21.57 9.85 19.35
N GLY A 174 22.26 8.92 18.69
CA GLY A 174 23.26 9.23 17.67
C GLY A 174 24.56 9.83 18.22
N GLN A 175 24.85 9.61 19.50
CA GLN A 175 26.07 10.07 20.16
C GLN A 175 27.05 8.90 20.38
N THR A 176 27.45 8.21 19.32
CA THR A 176 28.69 7.44 19.40
C THR A 176 29.85 8.41 19.23
N ALA A 177 30.46 8.79 20.36
CA ALA A 177 31.77 9.45 20.39
C ALA A 177 32.78 8.55 19.66
N GLY A 178 33.44 9.12 18.65
CA GLY A 178 34.53 8.45 17.95
C GLY A 178 35.67 8.16 18.91
N GLY A 179 36.20 6.94 18.84
CA GLY A 179 37.55 6.61 19.29
C GLY A 179 38.54 6.81 18.16
#